data_AF-A0A1A6GH06-F1
#
_entry.id   AF-A0A1A6GH06-F1
#
_cell.length_a   1.000
_cell.length_b   1.000
_cell.length_c   1.000
_cell.angle_alpha   90.00
_cell.angle_beta   90.00
_cell.angle_gamma   90.00
#
_symmetry.space_group_name_H-M   'P 1'
#
loop_
_entity.id
_entity.type
_entity.pdbx_description
1 polymer ?
#
loop_
_entity_poly.entity_id
_entity_poly.type
_entity_poly.pdbx_seq_one_letter_code
_entity_poly.pdbx_strand_id
1 'polypeptide(L)'
;MAPPVRYCIPGERLCNLEEGSPGSGTYTRHGYIFSSLAGCLTKTSENGALPVVSVMRETESQLLPDVGAVVTCKVSSINSRFAKVHILYVGSTPLKNAFRGTI
;
A
#
# COMPACT_ATOMS: atom_id res chain seq x y z
N MET A 1 2.73 23.87 -7.34
CA MET A 1 2.00 24.09 -6.07
C MET A 1 1.31 22.77 -5.76
N ALA A 2 1.82 22.00 -4.79
CA ALA A 2 1.25 20.70 -4.45
C ALA A 2 -0.18 20.90 -3.91
N PRO A 3 -1.16 20.03 -4.24
CA PRO A 3 -2.49 20.13 -3.68
C PRO A 3 -2.44 20.07 -2.15
N PRO A 4 -3.34 20.75 -1.43
CA PRO A 4 -3.36 20.71 0.02
C PRO A 4 -3.54 19.27 0.50
N VAL A 5 -2.50 18.72 1.13
CA VAL A 5 -2.53 17.39 1.72
C VAL A 5 -3.42 17.42 2.96
N ARG A 6 -4.57 16.75 2.87
CA ARG A 6 -5.49 16.60 4.00
C ARG A 6 -5.09 15.35 4.78
N TYR A 7 -4.64 15.54 6.01
CA TYR A 7 -4.44 14.43 6.94
C TYR A 7 -5.76 14.04 7.60
N CYS A 8 -5.94 12.75 7.84
CA CYS A 8 -7.10 12.19 8.50
C CYS A 8 -6.67 11.21 9.59
N ILE A 9 -7.55 11.02 10.56
CA ILE A 9 -7.36 10.10 11.68
C ILE A 9 -8.27 8.87 11.55
N PRO A 10 -7.91 7.71 12.12
CA PRO A 10 -8.79 6.55 12.17
C PRO A 10 -10.12 6.90 12.83
N GLY A 11 -11.23 6.57 12.17
CA GLY A 11 -12.59 6.89 12.62
C GLY A 11 -13.17 8.20 12.05
N GLU A 12 -12.37 9.01 11.34
CA GLU A 12 -12.90 10.20 10.65
C GLU A 12 -13.81 9.79 9.48
N ARG A 13 -14.96 10.45 9.35
CA ARG A 13 -15.89 10.28 8.23
C ARG A 13 -15.39 11.07 7.02
N LEU A 14 -15.16 10.38 5.90
CA LEU A 14 -14.58 10.96 4.69
C LEU A 14 -15.65 11.38 3.67
N CYS A 15 -16.47 10.42 3.23
CA CYS A 15 -17.46 10.59 2.16
C CYS A 15 -18.63 9.60 2.32
N ASN A 16 -19.72 9.83 1.59
CA ASN A 16 -20.81 8.87 1.44
C ASN A 16 -20.45 7.81 0.39
N LEU A 17 -21.05 6.63 0.45
CA LEU A 17 -20.85 5.57 -0.54
C LEU A 17 -21.34 5.97 -1.95
N GLU A 18 -22.28 6.91 -2.03
CA GLU A 18 -22.81 7.43 -3.30
C GLU A 18 -21.87 8.44 -3.97
N GLU A 19 -20.99 9.07 -3.19
CA GLU A 19 -20.09 10.14 -3.66
C GLU A 19 -18.68 9.64 -3.98
N GLY A 20 -18.35 8.43 -3.56
CA GLY A 20 -17.01 7.88 -3.70
C GLY A 20 -16.95 6.39 -3.39
N SER A 21 -15.92 5.73 -3.90
CA SER A 21 -15.65 4.32 -3.64
C SER A 21 -14.56 4.17 -2.58
N PRO A 22 -14.67 3.18 -1.67
CA PRO A 22 -13.66 2.94 -0.64
C PRO A 22 -12.38 2.37 -1.26
N GLY A 23 -11.27 3.06 -1.06
CA GLY A 23 -9.93 2.61 -1.45
C GLY A 23 -9.11 2.10 -0.26
N SER A 24 -7.81 1.89 -0.50
CA SER A 24 -6.87 1.44 0.53
C SER A 24 -6.88 2.35 1.76
N GLY A 25 -6.87 1.78 2.96
CA GLY A 25 -6.85 2.53 4.22
C GLY A 25 -8.20 3.12 4.66
N THR A 26 -9.29 2.76 3.97
CA THR A 26 -10.66 3.15 4.33
C THR A 26 -11.54 1.93 4.59
N TYR A 27 -12.66 2.12 5.28
CA TYR A 27 -13.68 1.10 5.47
C TYR A 27 -15.08 1.70 5.34
N THR A 28 -16.06 0.88 4.97
CA THR A 28 -17.46 1.28 4.85
C THR A 28 -18.26 0.82 6.05
N ARG A 29 -19.08 1.72 6.62
CA ARG A 29 -20.02 1.38 7.69
C ARG A 29 -21.28 2.23 7.55
N HIS A 30 -22.45 1.58 7.56
CA HIS A 30 -23.76 2.25 7.47
C HIS A 30 -23.89 3.26 6.30
N GLY A 31 -23.33 2.95 5.12
CA GLY A 31 -23.41 3.84 3.95
C GLY A 31 -22.38 4.98 3.90
N TYR A 32 -21.49 5.05 4.90
CA TYR A 32 -20.41 6.05 4.94
C TYR A 32 -19.04 5.39 4.84
N ILE A 33 -18.08 6.13 4.27
CA ILE A 33 -16.67 5.76 4.21
C ILE A 33 -15.94 6.45 5.37
N PHE A 34 -15.27 5.64 6.18
CA PHE A 34 -14.46 6.08 7.30
C PHE A 34 -12.99 5.76 7.04
N SER A 35 -12.10 6.56 7.64
CA SER A 35 -10.68 6.24 7.62
C SER A 35 -10.34 5.11 8.61
N SER A 36 -9.59 4.10 8.16
CA SER A 36 -8.99 3.08 9.03
C SER A 36 -7.58 3.47 9.50
N LEU A 37 -6.94 4.42 8.80
CA LEU A 37 -5.53 4.75 8.99
C LEU A 37 -5.34 6.24 9.29
N ALA A 38 -4.35 6.55 10.13
CA ALA A 38 -3.82 7.91 10.22
C ALA A 38 -2.91 8.14 9.01
N GLY A 39 -3.22 9.12 8.17
CA GLY A 39 -2.45 9.36 6.94
C GLY A 39 -3.03 10.47 6.06
N CYS A 40 -2.46 10.60 4.86
CA CYS A 40 -2.91 11.56 3.86
C CYS A 40 -4.06 10.98 3.04
N LEU A 41 -5.10 11.77 2.87
CA LEU A 41 -6.24 11.48 2.02
C LEU A 41 -5.89 11.75 0.56
N THR A 42 -5.93 10.72 -0.27
CA THR A 42 -5.77 10.81 -1.72
C THR A 42 -7.06 10.37 -2.39
N LYS A 43 -7.70 11.32 -3.09
CA LYS A 43 -8.88 11.07 -3.92
C LYS A 43 -8.43 10.96 -5.37
N THR A 44 -8.47 9.77 -5.93
CA THR A 44 -8.16 9.55 -7.34
C THR A 44 -9.47 9.44 -8.10
N SER A 45 -9.73 10.38 -9.00
CA SER A 45 -10.88 10.33 -9.90
C SER A 45 -10.43 9.76 -11.24
N GLU A 46 -10.85 8.55 -11.57
CA GLU A 46 -10.65 7.98 -12.89
C GLU A 46 -11.82 8.41 -13.79
N ASN A 47 -11.49 9.05 -14.92
CA ASN A 47 -12.38 9.64 -15.93
C ASN A 47 -13.85 9.16 -15.90
N GLY A 48 -14.70 9.90 -15.17
CA GLY A 48 -16.16 9.75 -15.18
C GLY A 48 -16.77 8.81 -14.14
N ALA A 49 -15.96 8.10 -13.34
CA ALA A 49 -16.43 7.23 -12.26
C ALA A 49 -16.35 7.93 -10.88
N LEU A 50 -17.02 7.33 -9.89
CA LEU A 50 -16.98 7.80 -8.49
C LEU A 50 -15.53 7.83 -7.99
N PRO A 51 -15.06 8.93 -7.37
CA PRO A 51 -13.69 9.06 -6.91
C PRO A 51 -13.34 7.98 -5.88
N VAL A 52 -12.20 7.31 -6.08
CA VAL A 52 -11.66 6.34 -5.13
C VAL A 52 -10.99 7.10 -4.00
N VAL A 53 -11.52 6.93 -2.80
CA VAL A 53 -11.02 7.59 -1.58
C VAL A 53 -10.05 6.64 -0.90
N SER A 54 -8.76 6.96 -0.95
CA SER A 54 -7.71 6.17 -0.29
C SER A 54 -7.00 7.00 0.77
N VAL A 55 -6.57 6.35 1.84
CA VAL A 55 -5.76 6.95 2.90
C VAL A 55 -4.43 6.21 2.94
N MET A 56 -3.36 6.92 2.60
CA MET A 56 -2.01 6.36 2.60
C MET A 56 -1.18 6.99 3.70
N ARG A 57 -0.36 6.17 4.35
CA ARG A 57 0.74 6.68 5.18
C ARG A 57 1.86 7.10 4.25
N GLU A 58 2.54 8.19 4.61
CA GLU A 58 3.71 8.67 3.88
C GLU A 58 4.89 7.67 3.94
N THR A 59 4.82 6.69 4.85
CA THR A 59 5.71 5.52 4.87
C THR A 59 5.39 4.61 3.68
N GLU A 60 5.94 5.00 2.53
CA GLU A 60 6.16 4.31 1.25
C GLU A 60 5.35 3.05 0.95
N SER A 61 4.78 3.04 -0.26
CA SER A 61 4.25 1.84 -0.92
C SER A 61 5.25 0.69 -0.81
N GLN A 62 4.88 -0.35 -0.08
CA GLN A 62 5.63 -1.60 -0.07
C GLN A 62 5.62 -2.15 -1.49
N LEU A 63 6.75 -2.05 -2.19
CA LEU A 63 6.92 -2.65 -3.50
C LEU A 63 6.85 -4.17 -3.35
N LEU A 64 5.89 -4.78 -4.03
CA LEU A 64 5.78 -6.23 -4.11
C LEU A 64 6.53 -6.70 -5.36
N PRO A 65 7.35 -7.76 -5.26
CA PRO A 65 7.99 -8.34 -6.44
C PRO A 65 6.97 -9.06 -7.31
N ASP A 66 6.95 -8.76 -8.61
CA ASP A 66 6.13 -9.45 -9.61
C ASP A 66 6.78 -10.76 -10.10
N VAL A 67 5.97 -11.64 -10.69
CA VAL A 67 6.45 -12.89 -11.28
C VAL A 67 7.40 -12.59 -12.44
N GLY A 68 8.61 -13.16 -12.39
CA GLY A 68 9.66 -12.92 -13.39
C GLY A 68 10.57 -11.73 -13.07
N ALA A 69 10.33 -11.01 -11.97
CA ALA A 69 11.24 -9.95 -11.53
C ALA A 69 12.58 -10.49 -11.03
N VAL A 70 13.68 -9.82 -11.41
CA VAL A 70 15.02 -10.13 -10.90
C VAL A 70 15.21 -9.42 -9.57
N VAL A 71 15.54 -10.18 -8.53
CA VAL A 71 15.69 -9.69 -7.16
C VAL A 71 17.08 -9.97 -6.61
N THR A 72 17.64 -9.02 -5.85
CA THR A 72 18.87 -9.25 -5.08
C THR A 72 18.49 -9.67 -3.67
N CYS A 73 18.99 -10.83 -3.25
CA CYS A 73 18.67 -11.40 -1.95
C CYS A 73 19.93 -11.80 -1.16
N LYS A 74 19.80 -11.78 0.17
CA LYS A 74 20.78 -12.28 1.13
C LYS A 74 20.34 -13.66 1.61
N VAL A 75 21.21 -14.65 1.50
CA VAL A 75 20.96 -15.99 2.04
C VAL A 75 20.97 -15.93 3.58
N SER A 76 19.89 -16.35 4.20
CA SER A 76 19.73 -16.37 5.67
C SER A 76 20.11 -17.71 6.28
N SER A 77 19.73 -18.81 5.63
CA SER A 77 19.93 -20.17 6.16
C SER A 77 19.88 -21.15 5.01
N ILE A 78 20.76 -22.14 5.04
CA ILE A 78 20.85 -23.18 4.02
C ILE A 78 20.49 -24.52 4.66
N ASN A 79 19.59 -25.25 4.01
CA ASN A 79 19.28 -26.65 4.28
C ASN A 79 19.64 -27.45 3.01
N SER A 80 19.89 -28.75 3.14
CA SER A 80 20.14 -29.63 1.99
C SER A 80 19.04 -29.60 0.92
N ARG A 81 17.79 -29.25 1.29
CA ARG A 81 16.66 -29.21 0.36
C ARG A 81 16.18 -27.81 -0.01
N PHE A 82 16.58 -26.78 0.72
CA PHE A 82 16.13 -25.41 0.48
C PHE A 82 17.04 -24.37 1.15
N ALA A 83 17.15 -23.20 0.56
CA ALA A 83 17.80 -22.03 1.14
C ALA A 83 16.75 -20.94 1.43
N LYS A 84 16.70 -20.49 2.68
CA LYS A 84 15.92 -19.32 3.07
C LYS A 84 16.69 -18.06 2.73
N VAL A 85 16.04 -17.13 2.05
CA VAL A 85 16.64 -15.85 1.63
C VAL A 85 15.80 -14.67 2.09
N HIS A 86 16.45 -13.54 2.29
CA HIS A 86 15.82 -12.24 2.48
C HIS A 86 16.02 -11.41 1.22
N ILE A 87 14.97 -10.92 0.60
CA ILE A 87 15.04 -10.05 -0.57
C ILE A 87 15.27 -8.62 -0.09
N LEU A 88 16.32 -7.98 -0.64
CA LEU A 88 16.70 -6.61 -0.31
C LEU A 88 16.37 -5.65 -1.45
N TYR A 89 16.50 -6.09 -2.70
CA TYR A 89 16.23 -5.26 -3.88
C TYR A 89 15.32 -5.98 -4.85
N VAL A 90 14.38 -5.23 -5.42
CA VAL A 90 13.58 -5.65 -6.57
C VAL A 90 14.00 -4.77 -7.74
N GLY A 91 14.67 -5.35 -8.74
CA GLY A 91 15.34 -4.58 -9.80
C GLY A 91 16.39 -3.62 -9.23
N SER A 92 16.15 -2.32 -9.37
CA SER A 92 17.02 -1.24 -8.87
C SER A 92 16.52 -0.57 -7.59
N THR A 93 15.33 -0.93 -7.09
CA THR A 93 14.72 -0.23 -5.94
C THR A 93 14.97 -1.00 -4.64
N PRO A 94 15.58 -0.38 -3.61
CA PRO A 94 15.74 -1.00 -2.30
C PRO A 94 14.40 -1.17 -1.60
N LEU A 95 14.18 -2.34 -1.00
CA LEU A 95 13.01 -2.61 -0.18
C LEU A 95 13.36 -2.40 1.30
N LYS A 96 12.62 -1.51 1.98
CA LYS A 96 12.83 -1.23 3.42
C LYS A 96 12.51 -2.43 4.31
N ASN A 97 11.49 -3.22 3.94
CA ASN A 97 11.12 -4.43 4.65
C ASN A 97 11.65 -5.66 3.91
N ALA A 98 12.52 -6.43 4.56
CA ALA A 98 13.06 -7.65 3.96
C ALA A 98 11.95 -8.67 3.70
N PHE A 99 11.69 -8.98 2.43
CA PHE A 99 10.74 -10.02 2.05
C PHE A 99 11.40 -11.40 2.19
N ARG A 100 10.68 -12.41 2.68
CA ARG A 100 11.26 -13.74 2.90
C ARG A 100 10.99 -14.63 1.68
N GLY A 101 12.06 -15.15 1.08
CA GLY A 101 12.02 -16.11 -0.03
C GLY A 101 12.57 -17.47 0.36
N THR A 102 12.28 -18.48 -0.45
CA THR A 102 12.87 -19.83 -0.35
C THR A 102 13.25 -20.28 -1.76
N ILE A 103 14.46 -20.84 -1.90
CA ILE A 103 14.99 -21.43 -3.13
C ILE A 103 15.27 -22.92 -2.88
#